data_AF-A0A067TG59-F1
#
_entry.id   AF-A0A067TG59-F1
#
_cell.length_a   1.000
_cell.length_b   1.000
_cell.length_c   1.000
_cell.angle_alpha   90.00
_cell.angle_beta   90.00
_cell.angle_gamma   90.00
#
_symmetry.space_group_name_H-M   'P 1'
#
loop_
_entity.id
_entity.type
_entity.pdbx_description
1 polymer ?
#
loop_
_entity_poly.entity_id
_entity_poly.type
_entity_poly.pdbx_seq_one_letter_code
_entity_poly.pdbx_strand_id
1 'polypeptide(L)'
;MSTCTTKIKSKAKNPSVGCRSMLQGRRLVIVDTPGFNDVKALTDTAILLQIADWLERRLSNRLTLGGIIYLQDINSDRISLAELAQTALRASFSSDTTFGKLVFATTKWD
;
A
#
# COMPACT_ATOMS: atom_id res chain seq x y z
N MET A 1 1.02 -15.35 12.49
CA MET A 1 -0.31 -14.71 12.45
C MET A 1 -0.88 -14.93 11.05
N SER A 2 -2.19 -15.18 10.91
CA SER A 2 -2.83 -15.29 9.59
C SER A 2 -3.34 -13.92 9.14
N THR A 3 -3.09 -13.54 7.88
CA THR A 3 -3.61 -12.30 7.30
C THR A 3 -5.14 -12.30 7.24
N CYS A 4 -5.76 -11.15 7.51
CA CYS A 4 -7.22 -10.98 7.34
C CYS A 4 -7.62 -10.71 5.88
N THR A 5 -6.69 -10.16 5.10
CA THR A 5 -6.89 -9.85 3.68
C THR A 5 -6.06 -10.82 2.85
N THR A 6 -6.72 -11.60 1.99
CA THR A 6 -6.08 -12.62 1.13
C THR A 6 -6.12 -12.27 -0.35
N LYS A 7 -6.89 -11.25 -0.72
CA LYS A 7 -7.01 -10.71 -2.08
C LYS A 7 -7.08 -9.19 -2.02
N ILE A 8 -6.55 -8.52 -3.04
CA ILE A 8 -6.62 -7.06 -3.14
C ILE A 8 -8.09 -6.63 -3.25
N LYS A 9 -8.46 -5.65 -2.42
CA LYS A 9 -9.77 -5.00 -2.44
C LYS A 9 -9.57 -3.51 -2.67
N SER A 10 -10.49 -2.87 -3.36
CA SER A 10 -10.44 -1.40 -3.52
C SER A 10 -11.81 -0.78 -3.29
N LYS A 11 -11.81 0.41 -2.69
CA LYS A 11 -13.02 1.20 -2.46
C LYS A 11 -12.81 2.63 -2.90
N ALA A 12 -13.69 3.09 -3.78
CA ALA A 12 -13.71 4.47 -4.21
C ALA A 12 -14.50 5.33 -3.21
N LYS A 13 -13.99 6.54 -2.93
CA LYS A 13 -14.59 7.56 -2.09
C LYS A 13 -14.45 8.91 -2.78
N ASN A 14 -15.52 9.69 -2.74
CA ASN A 14 -15.45 11.09 -3.16
C ASN A 14 -14.92 11.89 -1.96
N PRO A 15 -13.82 12.65 -2.12
CA PRO A 15 -13.33 13.54 -1.07
C PRO A 15 -14.45 14.48 -0.62
N SER A 16 -14.53 14.73 0.69
CA SER A 16 -15.48 15.68 1.25
C SER A 16 -15.17 17.12 0.80
N VAL A 17 -16.21 17.96 0.80
CA VAL A 17 -16.06 19.41 0.59
C VAL A 17 -15.11 19.96 1.66
N GLY A 18 -14.03 20.64 1.25
CA GLY A 18 -12.96 21.13 2.14
C GLY A 18 -11.66 20.30 2.10
N CYS A 19 -11.60 19.21 1.33
CA CYS A 19 -10.34 18.49 1.11
C CYS A 19 -9.33 19.34 0.32
N ARG A 20 -8.03 19.06 0.48
CA ARG A 20 -6.93 19.77 -0.22
C ARG A 20 -7.26 19.96 -1.71
N SER A 21 -6.92 21.11 -2.29
CA SER A 21 -7.17 21.44 -3.71
C SER A 21 -6.74 20.33 -4.68
N MET A 22 -5.67 19.60 -4.36
CA MET A 22 -5.17 18.45 -5.13
C MET A 22 -6.18 17.31 -5.33
N LEU A 23 -7.19 17.18 -4.46
CA LEU A 23 -8.22 16.15 -4.51
C LEU A 23 -9.55 16.66 -5.08
N GLN A 24 -9.69 17.96 -5.37
CA GLN A 24 -10.90 18.52 -5.96
C GLN A 24 -11.15 17.94 -7.36
N GLY A 25 -12.40 17.52 -7.61
CA GLY A 25 -12.78 16.88 -8.86
C GLY A 25 -12.18 15.48 -9.07
N ARG A 26 -11.47 14.92 -8.09
CA ARG A 26 -10.89 13.58 -8.15
C ARG A 26 -11.62 12.62 -7.22
N ARG A 27 -11.67 11.35 -7.61
CA ARG A 27 -12.16 10.26 -6.77
C ARG A 27 -10.98 9.58 -6.10
N LEU A 28 -10.98 9.50 -4.77
CA LEU A 28 -9.97 8.77 -4.02
C LEU A 28 -10.28 7.27 -4.08
N VAL A 29 -9.28 6.44 -4.35
CA VAL A 29 -9.41 4.98 -4.29
C VAL A 29 -8.46 4.47 -3.22
N ILE A 30 -9.03 3.86 -2.19
CA ILE A 30 -8.26 3.18 -1.14
C ILE A 30 -8.16 1.71 -1.54
N VAL A 31 -6.95 1.16 -1.45
CA VAL A 31 -6.63 -0.21 -1.81
C VAL A 31 -6.14 -0.93 -0.57
N ASP A 32 -6.83 -2.00 -0.20
CA ASP A 32 -6.45 -2.91 0.87
C ASP A 32 -5.78 -4.15 0.27
N THR A 33 -4.63 -4.54 0.80
CA THR A 33 -3.77 -5.58 0.24
C THR A 33 -3.55 -6.70 1.24
N PRO A 34 -3.22 -7.92 0.78
CA PRO A 34 -2.72 -8.94 1.69
C PRO A 34 -1.50 -8.45 2.48
N GLY A 35 -1.45 -8.81 3.76
CA GLY A 35 -0.31 -8.51 4.63
C GLY A 35 0.85 -9.45 4.35
N PHE A 36 2.06 -8.91 4.45
CA PHE A 36 3.31 -9.68 4.35
C PHE A 36 3.56 -10.53 5.61
N ASN A 37 4.59 -11.37 5.55
CA ASN A 37 5.01 -12.30 6.60
C ASN A 37 3.92 -13.31 7.01
N ASP A 38 3.05 -13.70 6.08
CA ASP A 38 2.06 -14.74 6.35
C ASP A 38 2.67 -16.14 6.16
N VAL A 39 2.93 -16.80 7.28
CA VAL A 39 3.46 -18.16 7.34
C VAL A 39 2.48 -19.24 6.85
N LYS A 40 1.20 -18.92 6.67
CA LYS A 40 0.12 -19.89 6.36
C LYS A 40 -0.58 -19.64 5.03
N ALA A 41 -0.28 -18.54 4.34
CA ALA A 41 -0.99 -18.14 3.13
C ALA A 41 -0.04 -17.94 1.93
N LEU A 42 0.28 -16.70 1.59
CA LEU A 42 1.04 -16.33 0.41
C LEU A 42 2.46 -15.93 0.80
N THR A 43 3.43 -16.29 -0.04
CA THR A 43 4.78 -15.76 0.09
C THR A 43 4.79 -14.26 -0.20
N ASP A 44 5.73 -13.53 0.41
CA ASP A 44 5.82 -12.09 0.23
C ASP A 44 6.07 -11.70 -1.23
N THR A 45 6.85 -12.49 -1.97
CA THR A 45 7.03 -12.33 -3.42
C THR A 45 5.71 -12.46 -4.18
N ALA A 46 4.85 -13.42 -3.82
CA ALA A 46 3.55 -13.58 -4.47
C ALA A 46 2.60 -12.42 -4.15
N ILE A 47 2.68 -11.85 -2.95
CA ILE A 47 1.92 -10.65 -2.57
C ILE A 47 2.42 -9.43 -3.38
N LEU A 48 3.73 -9.26 -3.49
CA LEU A 48 4.34 -8.18 -4.29
C LEU A 48 3.91 -8.24 -5.76
N LEU A 49 3.94 -9.43 -6.37
CA LEU A 49 3.49 -9.61 -7.75
C LEU A 49 2.01 -9.26 -7.93
N GLN A 50 1.15 -9.60 -6.97
CA GLN A 50 -0.26 -9.22 -7.01
C GLN A 50 -0.46 -7.71 -6.92
N ILE A 51 0.31 -7.03 -6.08
CA ILE A 51 0.25 -5.56 -5.95
C ILE A 51 0.74 -4.91 -7.26
N ALA A 52 1.85 -5.39 -7.83
CA ALA A 52 2.40 -4.88 -9.08
C ALA A 52 1.41 -5.05 -10.26
N ASP A 53 0.84 -6.25 -10.44
CA ASP A 53 -0.16 -6.52 -11.47
C ASP A 53 -1.40 -5.65 -11.30
N TRP A 54 -1.85 -5.44 -10.06
CA TRP A 54 -2.98 -4.54 -9.79
C TRP A 54 -2.67 -3.09 -10.17
N LEU A 55 -1.47 -2.59 -9.83
CA LEU A 55 -1.04 -1.24 -10.17
C LEU A 55 -0.92 -1.06 -11.69
N GLU A 56 -0.28 -2.00 -12.39
CA GLU A 56 -0.07 -1.94 -13.84
C GLU A 56 -1.39 -1.86 -14.61
N ARG A 57 -2.36 -2.72 -14.27
CA ARG A 57 -3.70 -2.73 -14.90
C ARG A 57 -4.53 -1.48 -14.65
N ARG A 58 -4.20 -0.71 -13.61
CA ARG A 58 -4.99 0.44 -13.14
C ARG A 58 -4.35 1.78 -13.47
N LEU A 59 -3.03 1.90 -13.36
CA LEU A 59 -2.31 3.13 -13.71
C LEU A 59 -2.35 3.43 -15.20
N SER A 60 -2.43 2.40 -16.04
CA SER A 60 -2.69 2.52 -17.49
C SER A 60 -4.04 3.20 -17.82
N ASN A 61 -4.96 3.31 -16.86
CA ASN A 61 -6.28 3.94 -17.02
C ASN A 61 -6.37 5.38 -16.46
N ARG A 62 -5.28 6.17 -16.54
CA ARG A 62 -5.17 7.56 -16.03
C ARG A 62 -5.30 7.71 -14.50
N LEU A 63 -5.06 6.64 -13.73
CA LEU A 63 -4.99 6.75 -12.27
C LEU A 63 -3.65 7.36 -11.85
N THR A 64 -3.71 8.35 -10.96
CA THR A 64 -2.50 8.90 -10.31
C THR A 64 -2.27 8.15 -9.00
N LEU A 65 -1.07 7.61 -8.79
CA LEU A 65 -0.71 7.08 -7.49
C LEU A 65 -0.59 8.21 -6.45
N GLY A 66 -1.50 8.19 -5.47
CA GLY A 66 -1.54 9.16 -4.37
C GLY A 66 -0.46 8.90 -3.32
N GLY A 67 -0.17 7.63 -3.03
CA GLY A 67 0.89 7.18 -2.14
C GLY A 67 0.62 5.79 -1.56
N ILE A 68 1.57 5.30 -0.78
CA ILE A 68 1.52 4.01 -0.08
C ILE A 68 1.54 4.28 1.42
N ILE A 69 0.64 3.61 2.15
CA ILE A 69 0.62 3.60 3.61
C ILE A 69 1.03 2.21 4.06
N TYR A 70 2.19 2.10 4.71
CA TYR A 70 2.64 0.86 5.32
C TYR A 70 2.24 0.86 6.79
N LEU A 71 1.37 -0.08 7.17
CA LEU A 71 0.89 -0.22 8.54
C LEU A 71 1.75 -1.23 9.30
N GLN A 72 2.27 -0.80 10.45
CA GLN A 72 3.08 -1.61 11.34
C GLN A 72 2.43 -1.69 12.73
N ASP A 73 2.52 -2.84 13.38
CA ASP A 73 2.18 -2.97 14.80
C ASP A 73 3.27 -2.30 15.65
N ILE A 74 2.89 -1.35 16.51
CA ILE A 74 3.84 -0.63 17.36
C ILE A 74 4.51 -1.52 18.40
N ASN A 75 3.84 -2.59 18.82
CA ASN A 75 4.33 -3.51 19.85
C ASN A 75 5.26 -4.59 19.28
N SER A 76 5.54 -4.57 17.97
CA SER A 76 6.41 -5.56 17.34
C SER A 76 7.87 -5.18 17.52
N ASP A 77 8.57 -5.93 18.38
CA ASP A 77 10.01 -5.74 18.69
C ASP A 77 10.94 -5.91 17.49
N ARG A 78 10.47 -6.58 16.43
CA ARG A 78 11.22 -6.77 15.19
C ARG A 78 10.53 -6.06 14.05
N ILE A 79 11.21 -5.03 13.58
CA ILE A 79 10.97 -4.45 12.27
C ILE A 79 11.57 -5.43 11.24
N SER A 80 10.76 -6.34 10.69
CA SER A 80 11.15 -7.09 9.48
C SER A 80 11.14 -6.19 8.22
N LEU A 81 10.85 -4.88 8.38
CA LEU A 81 10.68 -3.90 7.30
C LEU A 81 11.89 -3.83 6.37
N ALA A 82 13.11 -4.12 6.83
CA ALA A 82 14.31 -3.77 6.07
C ALA A 82 14.33 -4.44 4.69
N GLU A 83 14.06 -5.74 4.58
CA GLU A 83 14.13 -6.44 3.29
C GLU A 83 12.85 -6.27 2.48
N LEU A 84 11.71 -6.24 3.14
CA LEU A 84 10.41 -6.29 2.49
C LEU A 84 9.89 -4.92 2.07
N ALA A 85 10.07 -3.90 2.91
CA ALA A 85 9.82 -2.52 2.51
C ALA A 85 10.84 -2.10 1.45
N GLN A 86 12.13 -2.44 1.58
CA GLN A 86 13.10 -2.12 0.51
C GLN A 86 12.75 -2.80 -0.82
N THR A 87 12.31 -4.06 -0.82
CA THR A 87 11.97 -4.78 -2.06
C THR A 87 10.65 -4.30 -2.65
N ALA A 88 9.62 -4.07 -1.83
CA ALA A 88 8.34 -3.50 -2.27
C ALA A 88 8.48 -2.07 -2.84
N LEU A 89 9.31 -1.26 -2.19
CA LEU A 89 9.60 0.12 -2.60
C LEU A 89 10.47 0.19 -3.84
N ARG A 90 11.52 -0.64 -3.93
CA ARG A 90 12.37 -0.73 -5.13
C ARG A 90 11.59 -1.19 -6.35
N ALA A 91 10.71 -2.19 -6.19
CA ALA A 91 9.90 -2.72 -7.29
C ALA A 91 8.81 -1.74 -7.76
N SER A 92 8.27 -0.91 -6.86
CA SER A 92 7.20 0.03 -7.21
C SER A 92 7.72 1.32 -7.86
N PHE A 93 8.99 1.69 -7.65
CA PHE A 93 9.44 3.09 -7.74
C PHE A 93 10.81 3.33 -8.36
N SER A 94 11.07 2.80 -9.55
CA SER A 94 12.30 3.07 -10.33
C SER A 94 12.50 4.53 -10.78
N SER A 95 11.79 5.52 -10.22
CA SER A 95 12.08 6.95 -10.42
C SER A 95 12.14 7.69 -9.08
N ASP A 96 13.13 8.58 -8.95
CA ASP A 96 13.49 9.33 -7.72
C ASP A 96 12.31 10.10 -7.08
N THR A 97 11.25 10.37 -7.85
CA THR A 97 10.08 11.15 -7.41
C THR A 97 9.12 10.42 -6.47
N THR A 98 9.30 9.11 -6.25
CA THR A 98 8.23 8.30 -5.65
C THR A 98 8.46 7.88 -4.19
N PHE A 99 9.69 7.95 -3.68
CA PHE A 99 9.94 7.82 -2.24
C PHE A 99 9.19 8.87 -1.41
N GLY A 100 8.94 10.06 -1.97
CA GLY A 100 8.14 11.11 -1.32
C GLY A 100 6.65 10.77 -1.12
N LYS A 101 6.18 9.59 -1.53
CA LYS A 101 4.78 9.16 -1.41
C LYS A 101 4.59 7.93 -0.52
N LEU A 102 5.63 7.49 0.20
CA LEU A 102 5.51 6.44 1.21
C LEU A 102 5.32 7.04 2.60
N VAL A 103 4.35 6.52 3.33
CA VAL A 103 4.15 6.82 4.76
C VAL A 103 4.21 5.53 5.55
N PHE A 104 5.06 5.50 6.58
CA PHE A 104 5.02 4.48 7.63
C PHE A 104 4.08 4.96 8.73
N ALA A 105 3.08 4.15 9.07
CA ALA A 105 2.16 4.43 10.14
C ALA A 105 2.14 3.24 11.11
N THR A 106 2.17 3.54 12.40
CA THR A 106 2.05 2.53 13.45
C THR A 106 0.61 2.45 13.96
N THR A 107 0.19 1.25 14.36
CA THR A 107 -1.15 0.91 14.84
C THR A 107 -1.07 0.25 16.22
N LYS A 108 -2.22 0.08 16.90
CA LYS A 108 -2.34 -0.45 18.28
C LYS A 108 -1.73 0.45 19.37
N TRP A 109 -2.14 1.71 19.34
CA TRP A 109 -1.72 2.74 20.30
C TRP A 109 -2.51 2.74 21.62
N ASP A 110 -3.66 2.06 21.65
CA ASP A 110 -4.45 1.75 22.83
C ASP A 110 -4.13 0.33 23.33
#